data_AF-S2XBB4-F1
#
_entry.id   AF-S2XBB4-F1
#
_cell.length_a   1.000
_cell.length_b   1.000
_cell.length_c   1.000
_cell.angle_alpha   90.00
_cell.angle_beta   90.00
_cell.angle_gamma   90.00
#
_symmetry.space_group_name_H-M   'P 1'
#
loop_
_entity.id
_entity.type
_entity.pdbx_description
1 polymer ?
#
loop_
_entity_poly.entity_id
_entity_poly.type
_entity_poly.pdbx_seq_one_letter_code
_entity_poly.pdbx_strand_id
1 'polypeptide(L)'
;MGRKDLSRLVDDKGIYAAIAVDQRGALRKLLGDQASDHNLSLFKKLVSEVLTPYGSSFLVDPEFGLEAAQANAATSGLILSYEQTGYDKTRPGRLPRLIENASVKRLKDAGADAVKFLLYYDVDESDDINTKKQAVIERIGAECQAENIPFLLEILTYDDTIGDEKGAEYAKVRPHKVNEAMRVFSEPRFQVDTLKVEIPVNMNFVEGFGSENLISQSEAAEAFKAQDDATDLPYIYLSGGVSAQLFMDSLQFAADHGARFNGILCGRATWKGATRVLVEEGEAEAKAWLEHEGLENLKALNEMNQKTATSIQL
;
A
#
# COMPACT_ATOMS: atom_id res chain seq x y z
N MET A 1 20.28 10.74 15.22
CA MET A 1 20.35 9.53 14.37
C MET A 1 20.10 9.95 12.94
N GLY A 2 20.82 9.39 11.98
CA GLY A 2 20.74 9.80 10.57
C GLY A 2 19.46 9.30 9.89
N ARG A 3 19.07 9.95 8.80
CA ARG A 3 17.99 9.50 7.91
C ARG A 3 18.38 8.15 7.29
N LYS A 4 17.47 7.19 7.25
CA LYS A 4 17.71 5.89 6.59
C LYS A 4 17.69 6.06 5.08
N ASP A 5 18.43 5.21 4.38
CA ASP A 5 18.53 5.27 2.91
C ASP A 5 17.27 4.73 2.24
N LEU A 6 16.59 5.58 1.47
CA LEU A 6 15.38 5.26 0.70
C LEU A 6 15.67 5.04 -0.79
N SER A 7 16.93 5.17 -1.24
CA SER A 7 17.31 5.14 -2.66
C SER A 7 16.94 3.85 -3.38
N ARG A 8 16.92 2.72 -2.64
CA ARG A 8 16.50 1.42 -3.17
C ARG A 8 15.00 1.32 -3.42
N LEU A 9 14.20 2.22 -2.85
CA LEU A 9 12.74 2.13 -2.92
C LEU A 9 12.11 3.00 -4.01
N VAL A 10 12.92 3.90 -4.59
CA VAL A 10 12.49 4.91 -5.56
C VAL A 10 13.23 4.73 -6.89
N ASP A 11 12.66 5.28 -7.96
CA ASP A 11 13.29 5.31 -9.27
C ASP A 11 14.39 6.38 -9.35
N ASP A 12 14.97 6.53 -10.55
CA ASP A 12 16.05 7.49 -10.85
C ASP A 12 15.65 8.96 -10.66
N LYS A 13 14.36 9.25 -10.49
CA LYS A 13 13.82 10.58 -10.20
C LYS A 13 13.37 10.72 -8.75
N GLY A 14 13.64 9.74 -7.89
CA GLY A 14 13.25 9.78 -6.48
C GLY A 14 11.74 9.58 -6.27
N ILE A 15 11.03 8.95 -7.19
CA ILE A 15 9.59 8.66 -7.06
C ILE A 15 9.38 7.18 -6.73
N TYR A 16 8.46 6.88 -5.82
CA TYR A 16 8.01 5.51 -5.58
C TYR A 16 7.13 5.05 -6.75
N ALA A 17 7.69 4.24 -7.64
CA ALA A 17 6.97 3.48 -8.65
C ALA A 17 6.93 2.00 -8.23
N ALA A 18 6.29 1.71 -7.10
CA ALA A 18 6.42 0.43 -6.40
C ALA A 18 5.25 -0.52 -6.69
N ILE A 19 5.55 -1.82 -6.76
CA ILE A 19 4.61 -2.89 -7.08
C ILE A 19 4.25 -3.66 -5.80
N ALA A 20 2.95 -3.86 -5.53
CA ALA A 20 2.46 -4.59 -4.36
C ALA A 20 1.86 -5.96 -4.72
N VAL A 21 2.37 -7.03 -4.11
CA VAL A 21 1.75 -8.37 -4.16
C VAL A 21 1.86 -9.08 -2.80
N ASP A 22 1.84 -8.34 -1.67
CA ASP A 22 1.83 -8.91 -0.31
C ASP A 22 0.45 -9.42 0.15
N GLN A 23 -0.55 -9.35 -0.73
CA GLN A 23 -1.89 -9.85 -0.43
C GLN A 23 -1.86 -11.37 -0.24
N ARG A 24 -2.38 -11.81 0.90
CA ARG A 24 -2.54 -13.23 1.25
C ARG A 24 -4.01 -13.61 1.20
N GLY A 25 -4.79 -13.23 2.21
CA GLY A 25 -6.23 -13.52 2.25
C GLY A 25 -7.01 -12.92 1.07
N ALA A 26 -6.64 -11.73 0.61
CA ALA A 26 -7.25 -11.11 -0.56
C ALA A 26 -6.87 -11.81 -1.88
N LEU A 27 -5.65 -12.35 -2.00
CA LEU A 27 -5.25 -13.14 -3.17
C LEU A 27 -5.95 -14.50 -3.17
N ARG A 28 -6.10 -15.17 -2.01
CA ARG A 28 -6.91 -16.41 -1.91
C ARG A 28 -8.33 -16.21 -2.43
N LYS A 29 -8.97 -15.09 -2.08
CA LYS A 29 -10.31 -14.76 -2.60
C LYS A 29 -10.35 -14.59 -4.12
N LEU A 30 -9.29 -14.06 -4.72
CA LEU A 30 -9.20 -13.88 -6.18
C LEU A 30 -8.94 -15.20 -6.91
N LEU A 31 -8.22 -16.13 -6.29
CA LEU A 31 -7.92 -17.45 -6.86
C LEU A 31 -9.04 -18.49 -6.63
N GLY A 32 -9.99 -18.20 -5.74
CA GLY A 32 -11.15 -19.07 -5.49
C GLY A 32 -10.73 -20.49 -5.08
N ASP A 33 -11.32 -21.49 -5.74
CA ASP A 33 -11.05 -22.91 -5.46
C ASP A 33 -9.59 -23.33 -5.76
N GLN A 34 -8.87 -22.55 -6.57
CA GLN A 34 -7.46 -22.79 -6.90
C GLN A 34 -6.50 -22.10 -5.93
N ALA A 35 -6.97 -21.59 -4.79
CA ALA A 35 -6.16 -20.85 -3.81
C ALA A 35 -5.22 -21.73 -2.94
N SER A 36 -4.45 -22.62 -3.57
CA SER A 36 -3.40 -23.41 -2.91
C SER A 36 -2.16 -22.55 -2.60
N ASP A 37 -1.40 -22.93 -1.57
CA ASP A 37 -0.16 -22.21 -1.20
C ASP A 37 0.86 -22.17 -2.35
N HIS A 38 0.87 -23.23 -3.17
CA HIS A 38 1.64 -23.27 -4.41
C HIS A 38 1.19 -22.19 -5.39
N ASN A 39 -0.11 -22.07 -5.68
CA ASN A 39 -0.63 -21.07 -6.62
C ASN A 39 -0.45 -19.63 -6.11
N LEU A 40 -0.51 -19.41 -4.79
CA LEU A 40 -0.18 -18.11 -4.21
C LEU A 40 1.29 -17.74 -4.46
N SER A 41 2.20 -18.67 -4.22
CA SER A 41 3.64 -18.47 -4.39
C SER A 41 4.01 -18.30 -5.87
N LEU A 42 3.46 -19.16 -6.72
CA LEU A 42 3.60 -19.10 -8.18
C LEU A 42 3.15 -17.75 -8.72
N PHE A 43 1.94 -17.30 -8.36
CA PHE A 43 1.42 -16.04 -8.85
C PHE A 43 2.30 -14.86 -8.46
N LYS A 44 2.77 -14.81 -7.21
CA LYS A 44 3.70 -13.77 -6.73
C LYS A 44 5.02 -13.79 -7.53
N LYS A 45 5.55 -14.98 -7.81
CA LYS A 45 6.76 -15.15 -8.62
C LYS A 45 6.58 -14.67 -10.05
N LEU A 46 5.47 -15.02 -10.71
CA LEU A 46 5.16 -14.54 -12.06
C LEU A 46 5.10 -13.01 -12.12
N VAL A 47 4.42 -12.39 -11.15
CA VAL A 47 4.37 -10.92 -11.06
C VAL A 47 5.78 -10.34 -10.85
N SER A 48 6.58 -10.96 -9.99
CA SER A 48 7.96 -10.53 -9.75
C SER A 48 8.79 -10.55 -11.03
N GLU A 49 8.85 -11.70 -11.71
CA GLU A 49 9.66 -11.88 -12.93
C GLU A 49 9.30 -10.90 -14.03
N VAL A 50 8.00 -10.64 -14.22
CA VAL A 50 7.51 -9.87 -15.36
C VAL A 50 7.48 -8.36 -15.08
N LEU A 51 7.01 -7.95 -13.89
CA LEU A 51 6.70 -6.54 -13.62
C LEU A 51 7.83 -5.79 -12.92
N THR A 52 8.62 -6.44 -12.07
CA THR A 52 9.67 -5.74 -11.27
C THR A 52 10.79 -5.10 -12.07
N PRO A 53 11.15 -5.54 -13.30
CA PRO A 53 12.07 -4.79 -14.16
C PRO A 53 11.59 -3.36 -14.50
N TYR A 54 10.29 -3.09 -14.33
CA TYR A 54 9.65 -1.81 -14.63
C TYR A 54 9.16 -1.06 -13.38
N GLY A 55 9.49 -1.55 -12.18
CA GLY A 55 9.14 -0.92 -10.91
C GLY A 55 10.37 -0.57 -10.08
N SER A 56 10.32 0.55 -9.36
CA SER A 56 11.39 0.98 -8.43
C SER A 56 11.61 0.01 -7.27
N SER A 57 10.53 -0.58 -6.74
CA SER A 57 10.59 -1.56 -5.66
C SER A 57 9.38 -2.49 -5.66
N PHE A 58 9.52 -3.61 -4.95
CA PHE A 58 8.57 -4.71 -4.91
C PHE A 58 8.21 -5.09 -3.49
N LEU A 59 6.93 -5.00 -3.13
CA LEU A 59 6.39 -5.41 -1.85
C LEU A 59 5.77 -6.81 -1.92
N VAL A 60 6.28 -7.73 -1.11
CA VAL A 60 5.76 -9.10 -0.99
C VAL A 60 5.76 -9.58 0.47
N ASP A 61 4.99 -10.62 0.79
CA ASP A 61 4.97 -11.22 2.12
C ASP A 61 6.00 -12.36 2.27
N PRO A 62 6.53 -12.59 3.49
CA PRO A 62 7.49 -13.66 3.72
C PRO A 62 6.88 -15.07 3.82
N GLU A 63 5.55 -15.21 3.79
CA GLU A 63 4.87 -16.52 3.92
C GLU A 63 4.79 -17.26 2.59
N PHE A 64 4.44 -16.56 1.50
CA PHE A 64 4.31 -17.12 0.15
C PHE A 64 5.18 -16.38 -0.88
N GLY A 65 5.86 -15.30 -0.48
CA GLY A 65 6.57 -14.41 -1.39
C GLY A 65 8.08 -14.61 -1.46
N LEU A 66 8.68 -15.55 -0.73
CA LEU A 66 10.15 -15.69 -0.72
C LEU A 66 10.73 -16.09 -2.09
N GLU A 67 10.05 -16.95 -2.85
CA GLU A 67 10.46 -17.26 -4.23
C GLU A 67 10.32 -16.05 -5.15
N ALA A 68 9.28 -15.24 -4.93
CA ALA A 68 9.10 -13.98 -5.67
C ALA A 68 10.20 -12.97 -5.30
N ALA A 69 10.55 -12.84 -4.01
CA ALA A 69 11.64 -11.99 -3.55
C ALA A 69 12.98 -12.37 -4.19
N GLN A 70 13.26 -13.66 -4.37
CA GLN A 70 14.44 -14.15 -5.09
C GLN A 70 14.38 -13.86 -6.60
N ALA A 71 13.19 -13.84 -7.18
CA ALA A 71 12.94 -13.50 -8.58
C ALA A 71 12.79 -11.99 -8.82
N ASN A 72 13.02 -11.15 -7.81
CA ASN A 72 12.94 -9.69 -7.93
C ASN A 72 14.06 -9.18 -8.84
N ALA A 73 13.75 -8.23 -9.72
CA ALA A 73 14.75 -7.62 -10.57
C ALA A 73 15.83 -6.91 -9.73
N ALA A 74 17.10 -7.02 -10.11
CA ALA A 74 18.20 -6.39 -9.38
C ALA A 74 18.10 -4.85 -9.31
N THR A 75 17.39 -4.25 -10.27
CA THR A 75 17.07 -2.82 -10.35
C THR A 75 15.92 -2.41 -9.44
N SER A 76 15.21 -3.35 -8.83
CA SER A 76 14.06 -3.10 -7.95
C SER A 76 14.45 -3.37 -6.50
N GLY A 77 14.08 -2.46 -5.59
CA GLY A 77 14.19 -2.69 -4.15
C GLY A 77 13.23 -3.79 -3.67
N LEU A 78 13.55 -4.44 -2.55
CA LEU A 78 12.67 -5.43 -1.92
C LEU A 78 12.06 -4.89 -0.63
N ILE A 79 10.73 -4.93 -0.52
CA ILE A 79 9.99 -4.58 0.68
C ILE A 79 9.29 -5.84 1.19
N LEU A 80 9.48 -6.18 2.47
CA LEU A 80 8.78 -7.31 3.09
C LEU A 80 7.74 -6.85 4.11
N SER A 81 6.53 -7.43 4.03
CA SER A 81 5.48 -7.19 5.01
C SER A 81 5.74 -7.94 6.33
N TYR A 82 5.31 -7.36 7.45
CA TYR A 82 5.58 -7.88 8.78
C TYR A 82 4.30 -8.21 9.58
N GLU A 83 3.14 -7.73 9.15
CA GLU A 83 1.86 -8.06 9.77
C GLU A 83 1.33 -9.43 9.35
N GLN A 84 0.52 -10.06 10.19
CA GLN A 84 -0.37 -11.15 9.78
C GLN A 84 -1.51 -10.61 8.92
N THR A 85 -1.97 -11.39 7.93
CA THR A 85 -3.08 -10.97 7.06
C THR A 85 -4.41 -10.87 7.83
N GLY A 86 -5.15 -9.79 7.56
CA GLY A 86 -6.48 -9.57 8.12
C GLY A 86 -6.47 -9.25 9.62
N TYR A 87 -7.62 -9.42 10.27
CA TYR A 87 -7.81 -9.10 11.68
C TYR A 87 -8.77 -10.10 12.33
N ASP A 88 -8.74 -10.19 13.66
CA ASP A 88 -9.68 -10.99 14.44
C ASP A 88 -11.05 -10.30 14.48
N LYS A 89 -12.04 -10.88 13.82
CA LYS A 89 -13.42 -10.36 13.79
C LYS A 89 -14.19 -10.60 15.10
N THR A 90 -13.65 -11.40 16.01
CA THR A 90 -14.31 -11.73 17.29
C THR A 90 -13.98 -10.72 18.40
N ARG A 91 -13.06 -9.79 18.13
CA ARG A 91 -12.59 -8.78 19.10
C ARG A 91 -12.61 -7.39 18.46
N PRO A 92 -12.97 -6.35 19.22
CA PRO A 92 -12.91 -4.98 18.73
C PRO A 92 -11.46 -4.53 18.51
N GLY A 93 -11.30 -3.49 17.70
CA GLY A 93 -10.04 -2.76 17.60
C GLY A 93 -9.04 -3.29 16.59
N ARG A 94 -9.38 -4.32 15.81
CA ARG A 94 -8.54 -4.86 14.71
C ARG A 94 -7.04 -4.91 15.08
N LEU A 95 -6.74 -5.39 16.29
CA LEU A 95 -5.42 -5.19 16.91
C LEU A 95 -4.29 -5.76 16.04
N PRO A 96 -3.15 -5.04 15.92
CA PRO A 96 -2.04 -5.46 15.10
C PRO A 96 -1.45 -6.80 15.57
N ARG A 97 -1.12 -7.68 14.62
CA ARG A 97 -0.46 -8.95 14.88
C ARG A 97 0.77 -9.09 13.99
N LEU A 98 1.91 -9.42 14.60
CA LEU A 98 3.15 -9.71 13.91
C LEU A 98 3.16 -11.15 13.39
N ILE A 99 3.82 -11.40 12.27
CA ILE A 99 4.13 -12.78 11.83
C ILE A 99 5.01 -13.44 12.90
N GLU A 100 4.54 -14.56 13.46
CA GLU A 100 5.07 -15.14 14.71
C GLU A 100 6.55 -15.54 14.63
N ASN A 101 7.01 -15.93 13.44
CA ASN A 101 8.38 -16.36 13.17
C ASN A 101 9.22 -15.29 12.46
N ALA A 102 8.75 -14.05 12.37
CA ALA A 102 9.48 -12.93 11.79
C ALA A 102 10.00 -11.95 12.85
N SER A 103 11.01 -11.17 12.47
CA SER A 103 11.49 -9.96 13.18
C SER A 103 12.07 -9.03 12.12
N VAL A 104 12.22 -7.74 12.41
CA VAL A 104 12.87 -6.81 11.46
C VAL A 104 14.24 -7.33 11.04
N LYS A 105 15.03 -7.85 11.98
CA LYS A 105 16.32 -8.49 11.70
C LYS A 105 16.20 -9.64 10.69
N ARG A 106 15.24 -10.56 10.88
CA ARG A 106 15.03 -11.69 9.97
C ARG A 106 14.58 -11.24 8.58
N LEU A 107 13.75 -10.21 8.49
CA LEU A 107 13.31 -9.64 7.21
C LEU A 107 14.49 -9.01 6.46
N LYS A 108 15.35 -8.27 7.18
CA LYS A 108 16.60 -7.73 6.63
C LYS A 108 17.56 -8.84 6.19
N ASP A 109 17.77 -9.86 7.01
CA ASP A 109 18.61 -11.02 6.69
C ASP A 109 18.06 -11.80 5.46
N ALA A 110 16.75 -11.69 5.18
CA ALA A 110 16.11 -12.22 3.97
C ALA A 110 16.25 -11.30 2.73
N GLY A 111 16.99 -10.19 2.84
CA GLY A 111 17.30 -9.28 1.74
C GLY A 111 16.37 -8.08 1.60
N ALA A 112 15.50 -7.80 2.58
CA ALA A 112 14.65 -6.62 2.54
C ALA A 112 15.48 -5.32 2.53
N ASP A 113 15.18 -4.44 1.57
CA ASP A 113 15.60 -3.04 1.55
C ASP A 113 14.69 -2.19 2.46
N ALA A 114 13.46 -2.64 2.76
CA ALA A 114 12.57 -2.00 3.73
C ALA A 114 11.59 -2.98 4.38
N VAL A 115 11.09 -2.61 5.58
CA VAL A 115 10.03 -3.33 6.27
C VAL A 115 8.73 -2.55 6.15
N LYS A 116 7.66 -3.25 5.78
CA LYS A 116 6.30 -2.71 5.76
C LYS A 116 5.46 -3.32 6.88
N PHE A 117 4.63 -2.51 7.53
CA PHE A 117 3.61 -3.00 8.44
C PHE A 117 2.26 -2.36 8.14
N LEU A 118 1.19 -3.17 8.01
CA LEU A 118 -0.18 -2.66 7.90
C LEU A 118 -0.84 -2.55 9.28
N LEU A 119 -1.35 -1.35 9.56
CA LEU A 119 -2.16 -1.02 10.72
C LEU A 119 -3.59 -0.66 10.30
N TYR A 120 -4.58 -1.29 10.93
CA TYR A 120 -5.95 -0.79 10.92
C TYR A 120 -6.12 0.26 12.01
N TYR A 121 -6.50 1.48 11.65
CA TYR A 121 -6.61 2.58 12.61
C TYR A 121 -7.90 3.36 12.46
N ASP A 122 -8.63 3.50 13.57
CA ASP A 122 -9.74 4.43 13.69
C ASP A 122 -9.32 5.46 14.75
N VAL A 123 -9.18 6.71 14.32
CA VAL A 123 -8.71 7.81 15.16
C VAL A 123 -9.68 8.15 16.29
N ASP A 124 -10.95 7.78 16.14
CA ASP A 124 -12.01 8.02 17.12
C ASP A 124 -12.28 6.79 18.00
N GLU A 125 -11.51 5.71 17.83
CA GLU A 125 -11.60 4.52 18.68
C GLU A 125 -11.05 4.80 20.09
N SER A 126 -11.45 3.99 21.07
CA SER A 126 -11.10 4.26 22.47
C SER A 126 -9.60 4.31 22.71
N ASP A 127 -9.17 5.20 23.61
CA ASP A 127 -7.76 5.36 24.00
C ASP A 127 -7.12 4.04 24.45
N ASP A 128 -7.91 3.17 25.13
CA ASP A 128 -7.48 1.83 25.57
C ASP A 128 -7.10 0.90 24.41
N ILE A 129 -7.72 1.06 23.24
CA ILE A 129 -7.40 0.31 22.03
C ILE A 129 -6.27 1.01 21.28
N ASN A 130 -6.40 2.32 21.04
CA ASN A 130 -5.44 3.07 20.25
C ASN A 130 -4.05 3.12 20.91
N THR A 131 -3.96 3.19 22.23
CA THR A 131 -2.67 3.08 22.96
C THR A 131 -1.97 1.75 22.71
N LYS A 132 -2.72 0.63 22.60
CA LYS A 132 -2.13 -0.69 22.28
C LYS A 132 -1.57 -0.73 20.86
N LYS A 133 -2.28 -0.12 19.91
CA LYS A 133 -1.83 0.00 18.51
C LYS A 133 -0.56 0.83 18.42
N GLN A 134 -0.56 2.02 19.03
CA GLN A 134 0.59 2.92 19.08
C GLN A 134 1.82 2.25 19.70
N ALA A 135 1.67 1.55 20.83
CA ALA A 135 2.77 0.83 21.47
C ALA A 135 3.37 -0.28 20.59
N VAL A 136 2.61 -0.90 19.69
CA VAL A 136 3.16 -1.87 18.72
C VAL A 136 3.96 -1.14 17.63
N ILE A 137 3.47 -0.01 17.13
CA ILE A 137 4.20 0.77 16.11
C ILE A 137 5.50 1.35 16.69
N GLU A 138 5.51 1.82 17.93
CA GLU A 138 6.75 2.26 18.62
C GLU A 138 7.80 1.14 18.67
N ARG A 139 7.39 -0.09 18.95
CA ARG A 139 8.30 -1.26 18.99
C ARG A 139 8.87 -1.56 17.61
N ILE A 140 8.03 -1.61 16.58
CA ILE A 140 8.47 -1.87 15.19
C ILE A 140 9.40 -0.75 14.72
N GLY A 141 9.05 0.50 14.98
CA GLY A 141 9.88 1.66 14.66
C GLY A 141 11.27 1.57 15.33
N ALA A 142 11.31 1.20 16.60
CA ALA A 142 12.56 0.96 17.32
C ALA A 142 13.38 -0.21 16.74
N GLU A 143 12.74 -1.31 16.34
CA GLU A 143 13.41 -2.42 15.66
C GLU A 143 14.01 -1.99 14.31
N CYS A 144 13.24 -1.28 13.48
CA CYS A 144 13.69 -0.74 12.19
C CYS A 144 14.84 0.28 12.36
N GLN A 145 14.80 1.08 13.43
CA GLN A 145 15.87 2.00 13.77
C GLN A 145 17.15 1.26 14.20
N ALA A 146 17.03 0.20 15.01
CA ALA A 146 18.17 -0.60 15.45
C ALA A 146 18.83 -1.35 14.28
N GLU A 147 18.03 -1.86 13.35
CA GLU A 147 18.51 -2.56 12.15
C GLU A 147 18.88 -1.61 11.00
N ASN A 148 18.72 -0.29 11.17
CA ASN A 148 18.97 0.72 10.14
C ASN A 148 18.30 0.37 8.80
N ILE A 149 17.01 0.02 8.85
CA ILE A 149 16.19 -0.33 7.69
C ILE A 149 14.94 0.57 7.63
N PRO A 150 14.58 1.14 6.46
CA PRO A 150 13.36 1.92 6.29
C PRO A 150 12.11 1.22 6.78
N PHE A 151 11.26 1.98 7.47
CA PHE A 151 9.96 1.55 7.96
C PHE A 151 8.83 2.22 7.19
N LEU A 152 8.09 1.41 6.44
CA LEU A 152 6.86 1.81 5.77
C LEU A 152 5.66 1.42 6.63
N LEU A 153 4.91 2.42 7.11
CA LEU A 153 3.65 2.17 7.80
C LEU A 153 2.49 2.32 6.83
N GLU A 154 1.79 1.22 6.54
CA GLU A 154 0.52 1.24 5.83
C GLU A 154 -0.62 1.46 6.82
N ILE A 155 -1.47 2.45 6.55
CA ILE A 155 -2.64 2.74 7.38
C ILE A 155 -3.88 2.48 6.54
N LEU A 156 -4.74 1.57 7.01
CA LEU A 156 -6.10 1.42 6.52
C LEU A 156 -7.08 1.90 7.59
N THR A 157 -7.90 2.85 7.21
CA THR A 157 -8.88 3.45 8.11
C THR A 157 -10.16 2.63 8.14
N TYR A 158 -10.87 2.69 9.25
CA TYR A 158 -12.19 2.09 9.39
C TYR A 158 -13.00 2.82 10.47
N ASP A 159 -14.26 2.43 10.60
CA ASP A 159 -15.13 2.78 11.70
C ASP A 159 -16.13 1.63 11.88
N ASP A 160 -16.03 0.87 12.98
CA ASP A 160 -16.89 -0.31 13.20
C ASP A 160 -18.35 0.09 13.53
N THR A 161 -18.61 1.36 13.88
CA THR A 161 -19.98 1.86 14.10
C THR A 161 -20.70 2.20 12.80
N ILE A 162 -19.94 2.60 11.77
CA ILE A 162 -20.47 2.88 10.43
C ILE A 162 -20.48 1.59 9.59
N GLY A 163 -19.40 0.81 9.62
CA GLY A 163 -19.18 -0.31 8.71
C GLY A 163 -18.99 0.13 7.26
N ASP A 164 -18.91 -0.85 6.34
CA ASP A 164 -18.75 -0.67 4.89
C ASP A 164 -17.84 0.51 4.50
N GLU A 165 -16.53 0.31 4.55
CA GLU A 165 -15.54 1.37 4.30
C GLU A 165 -15.54 1.91 2.86
N LYS A 166 -16.40 1.35 1.99
CA LYS A 166 -16.65 1.79 0.61
C LYS A 166 -17.98 2.52 0.44
N GLY A 167 -18.85 2.49 1.45
CA GLY A 167 -20.19 3.06 1.40
C GLY A 167 -20.21 4.58 1.56
N ALA A 168 -21.39 5.15 1.26
CA ALA A 168 -21.63 6.59 1.29
C ALA A 168 -21.43 7.23 2.68
N GLU A 169 -21.86 6.55 3.76
CA GLU A 169 -21.71 7.10 5.11
C GLU A 169 -20.23 7.17 5.53
N TYR A 170 -19.45 6.14 5.22
CA TYR A 170 -18.01 6.16 5.49
C TYR A 170 -17.28 7.20 4.63
N ALA A 171 -17.74 7.42 3.38
CA ALA A 171 -17.14 8.42 2.49
C ALA A 171 -17.15 9.84 3.08
N LYS A 172 -18.16 10.18 3.90
CA LYS A 172 -18.27 11.49 4.57
C LYS A 172 -17.20 11.69 5.65
N VAL A 173 -16.78 10.61 6.32
CA VAL A 173 -15.80 10.69 7.43
C VAL A 173 -14.39 10.30 7.01
N ARG A 174 -14.22 9.67 5.84
CA ARG A 174 -12.92 9.21 5.33
C ARG A 174 -11.82 10.28 5.38
N PRO A 175 -12.05 11.56 5.00
CA PRO A 175 -11.02 12.60 5.09
C PRO A 175 -10.47 12.77 6.52
N HIS A 176 -11.37 12.82 7.51
CA HIS A 176 -11.01 12.90 8.93
C HIS A 176 -10.19 11.68 9.36
N LYS A 177 -10.70 10.47 9.09
CA LYS A 177 -10.04 9.22 9.50
C LYS A 177 -8.63 9.09 8.93
N VAL A 178 -8.46 9.40 7.64
CA VAL A 178 -7.16 9.27 6.94
C VAL A 178 -6.18 10.33 7.42
N ASN A 179 -6.59 11.60 7.41
CA ASN A 179 -5.68 12.71 7.67
C ASN A 179 -5.24 12.75 9.14
N GLU A 180 -6.15 12.50 10.09
CA GLU A 180 -5.77 12.44 11.51
C GLU A 180 -4.87 11.24 11.83
N ALA A 181 -5.08 10.09 11.19
CA ALA A 181 -4.21 8.94 11.37
C ALA A 181 -2.78 9.24 10.87
N MET A 182 -2.67 9.95 9.73
CA MET A 182 -1.38 10.44 9.24
C MET A 182 -0.71 11.38 10.25
N ARG A 183 -1.44 12.33 10.86
CA ARG A 183 -0.87 13.23 11.88
C ARG A 183 -0.31 12.46 13.07
N VAL A 184 -1.07 11.51 13.61
CA VAL A 184 -0.62 10.67 14.73
C VAL A 184 0.67 9.95 14.37
N PHE A 185 0.69 9.19 13.28
CA PHE A 185 1.84 8.35 12.95
C PHE A 185 3.01 9.08 12.28
N SER A 186 2.89 10.40 12.08
CA SER A 186 4.00 11.28 11.72
C SER A 186 4.84 11.71 12.94
N GLU A 187 4.36 11.46 14.17
CA GLU A 187 5.13 11.79 15.36
C GLU A 187 6.47 11.04 15.40
N PRO A 188 7.59 11.70 15.76
CA PRO A 188 8.92 11.09 15.73
C PRO A 188 9.07 9.81 16.56
N ARG A 189 8.25 9.59 17.59
CA ARG A 189 8.31 8.39 18.44
C ARG A 189 8.02 7.09 17.67
N PHE A 190 7.31 7.17 16.55
CA PHE A 190 6.97 6.00 15.74
C PHE A 190 8.06 5.59 14.75
N GLN A 191 9.06 6.46 14.51
CA GLN A 191 10.20 6.17 13.62
C GLN A 191 9.78 5.67 12.23
N VAL A 192 8.65 6.17 11.71
CA VAL A 192 8.16 5.88 10.36
C VAL A 192 8.99 6.68 9.36
N ASP A 193 9.49 6.01 8.31
CA ASP A 193 10.26 6.66 7.25
C ASP A 193 9.38 7.01 6.03
N THR A 194 8.28 6.28 5.81
CA THR A 194 7.31 6.56 4.73
C THR A 194 5.93 6.06 5.11
N LEU A 195 4.90 6.88 4.88
CA LEU A 195 3.50 6.51 5.09
C LEU A 195 2.90 5.95 3.80
N LYS A 196 2.30 4.75 3.84
CA LYS A 196 1.48 4.21 2.75
C LYS A 196 0.01 4.38 3.13
N VAL A 197 -0.71 5.24 2.40
CA VAL A 197 -2.02 5.74 2.84
C VAL A 197 -3.07 5.63 1.76
N GLU A 198 -4.32 5.61 2.19
CA GLU A 198 -5.47 5.76 1.32
C GLU A 198 -5.54 7.18 0.75
N ILE A 199 -6.18 7.30 -0.42
CA ILE A 199 -6.70 8.60 -0.87
C ILE A 199 -7.78 9.06 0.13
N PRO A 200 -7.80 10.34 0.55
CA PRO A 200 -8.60 10.81 1.67
C PRO A 200 -10.10 10.92 1.31
N VAL A 201 -10.45 10.73 0.04
CA VAL A 201 -11.81 10.72 -0.47
C VAL A 201 -12.08 9.45 -1.27
N ASN A 202 -13.33 9.01 -1.29
CA ASN A 202 -13.76 7.98 -2.23
C ASN A 202 -14.24 8.66 -3.51
N MET A 203 -13.41 8.62 -4.56
CA MET A 203 -13.66 9.30 -5.83
C MET A 203 -14.93 8.85 -6.56
N ASN A 204 -15.51 7.69 -6.22
CA ASN A 204 -16.81 7.28 -6.74
C ASN A 204 -17.97 8.16 -6.26
N PHE A 205 -17.75 8.97 -5.22
CA PHE A 205 -18.73 9.90 -4.67
C PHE A 205 -18.42 11.37 -5.01
N VAL A 206 -17.36 11.62 -5.79
CA VAL A 206 -16.93 12.98 -6.16
C VAL A 206 -17.57 13.38 -7.49
N GLU A 207 -18.11 14.60 -7.53
CA GLU A 207 -18.73 15.19 -8.72
C GLU A 207 -17.82 15.10 -9.95
N GLY A 208 -18.32 14.44 -11.01
CA GLY A 208 -17.63 14.31 -12.30
C GLY A 208 -16.69 13.10 -12.42
N PHE A 209 -16.50 12.32 -11.37
CA PHE A 209 -15.67 11.11 -11.38
C PHE A 209 -16.49 9.83 -11.22
N GLY A 210 -17.46 9.84 -10.30
CA GLY A 210 -18.29 8.69 -9.99
C GLY A 210 -19.72 8.78 -10.51
N SER A 211 -20.54 7.81 -10.11
CA SER A 211 -21.98 7.78 -10.43
C SER A 211 -22.84 8.57 -9.44
N GLU A 212 -22.30 8.90 -8.27
CA GLU A 212 -23.01 9.55 -7.17
C GLU A 212 -22.28 10.84 -6.79
N ASN A 213 -22.99 11.97 -6.75
CA ASN A 213 -22.40 13.28 -6.44
C ASN A 213 -22.67 13.64 -4.97
N LEU A 214 -21.98 12.98 -4.04
CA LEU A 214 -22.11 13.26 -2.60
C LEU A 214 -21.05 14.24 -2.08
N ILE A 215 -19.94 14.38 -2.81
CA ILE A 215 -18.79 15.22 -2.48
C ILE A 215 -18.53 16.11 -3.69
N SER A 216 -18.50 17.43 -3.50
CA SER A 216 -18.12 18.37 -4.55
C SER A 216 -16.61 18.28 -4.85
N GLN A 217 -16.19 18.72 -6.03
CA GLN A 217 -14.74 18.80 -6.33
C GLN A 217 -14.00 19.73 -5.36
N SER A 218 -14.64 20.80 -4.87
CA SER A 218 -14.03 21.69 -3.87
C SER A 218 -13.76 20.98 -2.54
N GLU A 219 -14.73 20.23 -2.02
CA GLU A 219 -14.56 19.45 -0.79
C GLU A 219 -13.49 18.36 -0.97
N ALA A 220 -13.44 17.72 -2.14
CA ALA A 220 -12.40 16.74 -2.44
C ALA A 220 -11.00 17.39 -2.48
N ALA A 221 -10.87 18.54 -3.12
CA ALA A 221 -9.63 19.31 -3.19
C ALA A 221 -9.12 19.72 -1.80
N GLU A 222 -10.00 20.23 -0.95
CA GLU A 222 -9.68 20.57 0.44
C GLU A 222 -9.18 19.35 1.23
N ALA A 223 -9.79 18.17 1.04
CA ALA A 223 -9.37 16.93 1.69
C ALA A 223 -7.95 16.50 1.28
N PHE A 224 -7.60 16.61 -0.01
CA PHE A 224 -6.25 16.34 -0.50
C PHE A 224 -5.23 17.34 0.03
N LYS A 225 -5.56 18.64 0.03
CA LYS A 225 -4.67 19.66 0.59
C LYS A 225 -4.42 19.44 2.08
N ALA A 226 -5.48 19.11 2.83
CA ALA A 226 -5.39 18.81 4.26
C ALA A 226 -4.59 17.52 4.56
N GLN A 227 -4.59 16.56 3.62
CA GLN A 227 -3.76 15.36 3.72
C GLN A 227 -2.27 15.69 3.56
N ASP A 228 -1.93 16.55 2.59
CA ASP A 228 -0.56 17.04 2.41
C ASP A 228 -0.06 17.80 3.64
N ASP A 229 -0.92 18.61 4.27
CA ASP A 229 -0.59 19.32 5.51
C ASP A 229 -0.56 18.43 6.76
N ALA A 230 -0.94 17.15 6.65
CA ALA A 230 -0.98 16.23 7.79
C ALA A 230 0.39 15.60 8.12
N THR A 231 1.37 15.70 7.23
CA THR A 231 2.68 15.05 7.43
C THR A 231 3.82 15.77 6.71
N ASP A 232 5.00 15.74 7.33
CA ASP A 232 6.28 16.09 6.68
C ASP A 232 7.04 14.84 6.18
N LEU A 233 6.51 13.63 6.45
CA LEU A 233 7.09 12.39 5.96
C LEU A 233 6.76 12.18 4.49
N PRO A 234 7.62 11.46 3.74
CA PRO A 234 7.20 10.94 2.46
C PRO A 234 5.92 10.09 2.61
N TYR A 235 4.95 10.31 1.73
CA TYR A 235 3.73 9.51 1.72
C TYR A 235 3.37 9.05 0.30
N ILE A 236 2.88 7.82 0.20
CA ILE A 236 2.59 7.16 -1.07
C ILE A 236 1.18 6.57 -1.05
N TYR A 237 0.52 6.59 -2.20
CA TYR A 237 -0.84 6.08 -2.30
C TYR A 237 -0.89 4.57 -2.54
N LEU A 238 -1.86 3.95 -1.87
CA LEU A 238 -2.36 2.61 -2.21
C LEU A 238 -3.62 2.74 -3.09
N SER A 239 -3.80 1.82 -4.03
CA SER A 239 -4.91 1.92 -5.00
C SER A 239 -6.29 1.50 -4.47
N GLY A 240 -6.39 0.96 -3.26
CA GLY A 240 -7.69 0.61 -2.63
C GLY A 240 -8.52 -0.47 -3.36
N GLY A 241 -8.09 -0.94 -4.52
CA GLY A 241 -8.84 -1.85 -5.38
C GLY A 241 -9.86 -1.17 -6.31
N VAL A 242 -9.73 0.14 -6.56
CA VAL A 242 -10.44 0.80 -7.67
C VAL A 242 -9.87 0.35 -9.04
N SER A 243 -10.53 0.74 -10.14
CA SER A 243 -10.01 0.51 -11.48
C SER A 243 -8.71 1.31 -11.71
N ALA A 244 -7.87 0.86 -12.64
CA ALA A 244 -6.64 1.56 -13.00
C ALA A 244 -6.92 2.99 -13.48
N GLN A 245 -7.94 3.18 -14.33
CA GLN A 245 -8.34 4.49 -14.82
C GLN A 245 -8.75 5.43 -13.69
N LEU A 246 -9.67 4.99 -12.81
CA LEU A 246 -10.12 5.84 -11.70
C LEU A 246 -8.95 6.20 -10.77
N PHE A 247 -8.02 5.26 -10.54
CA PHE A 247 -6.83 5.56 -9.75
C PHE A 247 -5.94 6.62 -10.42
N MET A 248 -5.67 6.52 -11.72
CA MET A 248 -4.90 7.52 -12.47
C MET A 248 -5.58 8.89 -12.44
N ASP A 249 -6.90 8.94 -12.63
CA ASP A 249 -7.68 10.18 -12.55
C ASP A 249 -7.60 10.79 -11.14
N SER A 250 -7.56 9.94 -10.10
CA SER A 250 -7.38 10.38 -8.71
C SER A 250 -6.00 10.97 -8.45
N LEU A 251 -4.94 10.39 -9.03
CA LEU A 251 -3.57 10.91 -8.91
C LEU A 251 -3.43 12.28 -9.58
N GLN A 252 -4.03 12.45 -10.77
CA GLN A 252 -4.07 13.73 -11.46
C GLN A 252 -4.82 14.77 -10.63
N PHE A 253 -6.02 14.42 -10.13
CA PHE A 253 -6.80 15.32 -9.28
C PHE A 253 -6.04 15.71 -8.01
N ALA A 254 -5.34 14.76 -7.37
CA ALA A 254 -4.53 15.03 -6.18
C ALA A 254 -3.44 16.07 -6.47
N ALA A 255 -2.68 15.88 -7.56
CA ALA A 255 -1.61 16.79 -7.96
C ALA A 255 -2.13 18.19 -8.33
N ASP A 256 -3.23 18.26 -9.08
CA ASP A 256 -3.87 19.53 -9.47
C ASP A 256 -4.33 20.36 -8.26
N HIS A 257 -4.63 19.69 -7.14
CA HIS A 257 -5.13 20.31 -5.91
C HIS A 257 -4.11 20.32 -4.76
N GLY A 258 -2.82 20.24 -5.10
CA GLY A 258 -1.71 20.57 -4.19
C GLY A 258 -1.25 19.45 -3.28
N ALA A 259 -1.65 18.20 -3.52
CA ALA A 259 -1.05 17.05 -2.85
C ALA A 259 0.35 16.76 -3.42
N ARG A 260 1.38 16.72 -2.57
CA ARG A 260 2.78 16.45 -2.96
C ARG A 260 3.20 15.03 -2.56
N PHE A 261 2.33 14.06 -2.86
CA PHE A 261 2.59 12.65 -2.63
C PHE A 261 3.84 12.18 -3.40
N ASN A 262 4.54 11.19 -2.87
CA ASN A 262 5.87 10.80 -3.34
C ASN A 262 5.88 9.57 -4.24
N GLY A 263 4.70 9.10 -4.62
CA GLY A 263 4.51 8.02 -5.55
C GLY A 263 3.40 7.07 -5.12
N ILE A 264 3.47 5.85 -5.63
CA ILE A 264 2.47 4.82 -5.42
C ILE A 264 3.13 3.50 -5.02
N LEU A 265 2.38 2.73 -4.23
CA LEU A 265 2.65 1.31 -4.00
C LEU A 265 1.41 0.55 -4.47
N CYS A 266 1.36 0.31 -5.78
CA CYS A 266 0.16 -0.19 -6.46
C CYS A 266 0.23 -1.70 -6.70
N GLY A 267 -0.88 -2.40 -6.41
CA GLY A 267 -0.99 -3.83 -6.63
C GLY A 267 -2.06 -4.18 -7.65
N ARG A 268 -3.28 -4.44 -7.15
CA ARG A 268 -4.39 -5.02 -7.93
C ARG A 268 -4.79 -4.26 -9.19
N ALA A 269 -4.54 -2.96 -9.29
CA ALA A 269 -4.84 -2.21 -10.52
C ALA A 269 -3.96 -2.66 -11.71
N THR A 270 -2.81 -3.29 -11.42
CA THR A 270 -1.85 -3.75 -12.42
C THR A 270 -2.03 -5.23 -12.79
N TRP A 271 -2.14 -6.11 -11.79
CA TRP A 271 -2.03 -7.57 -12.01
C TRP A 271 -3.32 -8.37 -11.75
N LYS A 272 -4.42 -7.75 -11.27
CA LYS A 272 -5.61 -8.51 -10.86
C LYS A 272 -6.22 -9.34 -12.00
N GLY A 273 -6.11 -8.91 -13.25
CA GLY A 273 -6.63 -9.70 -14.39
C GLY A 273 -5.96 -11.06 -14.52
N ALA A 274 -4.64 -11.14 -14.29
CA ALA A 274 -3.90 -12.39 -14.34
C ALA A 274 -4.33 -13.42 -13.31
N THR A 275 -4.96 -13.04 -12.18
CA THR A 275 -5.46 -14.05 -11.23
C THR A 275 -6.59 -14.86 -11.84
N ARG A 276 -7.46 -14.22 -12.66
CA ARG A 276 -8.52 -14.93 -13.37
C ARG A 276 -7.94 -15.85 -14.43
N VAL A 277 -7.00 -15.34 -15.23
CA VAL A 277 -6.31 -16.13 -16.27
C VAL A 277 -5.57 -17.33 -15.66
N LEU A 278 -4.92 -17.17 -14.51
CA LEU A 278 -4.27 -18.30 -13.82
C LEU A 278 -5.27 -19.39 -13.42
N VAL A 279 -6.46 -18.99 -12.94
CA VAL A 279 -7.50 -19.93 -12.52
C VAL A 279 -8.15 -20.64 -13.70
N GLU A 280 -8.38 -19.94 -14.81
CA GLU A 280 -9.15 -20.43 -15.96
C GLU A 280 -8.27 -21.11 -17.02
N GLU A 281 -7.04 -20.63 -17.21
CA GLU A 281 -6.18 -20.93 -18.37
C GLU A 281 -4.77 -21.40 -17.98
N GLY A 282 -4.36 -21.20 -16.72
CA GLY A 282 -3.11 -21.73 -16.16
C GLY A 282 -1.90 -20.78 -16.23
N GLU A 283 -0.73 -21.30 -15.83
CA GLU A 283 0.49 -20.52 -15.60
C GLU A 283 0.98 -19.77 -16.84
N ALA A 284 1.05 -20.45 -17.98
CA ALA A 284 1.60 -19.89 -19.22
C ALA A 284 0.78 -18.69 -19.70
N GLU A 285 -0.55 -18.80 -19.68
CA GLU A 285 -1.44 -17.72 -20.10
C GLU A 285 -1.49 -16.59 -19.07
N ALA A 286 -1.39 -16.89 -17.78
CA ALA A 286 -1.28 -15.86 -16.76
C ALA A 286 0.01 -15.03 -16.92
N LYS A 287 1.12 -15.69 -17.27
CA LYS A 287 2.38 -15.03 -17.59
C LYS A 287 2.26 -14.17 -18.86
N ALA A 288 1.70 -14.71 -19.94
CA ALA A 288 1.46 -13.96 -21.17
C ALA A 288 0.57 -12.72 -20.92
N TRP A 289 -0.47 -12.86 -20.09
CA TRP A 289 -1.31 -11.73 -19.69
C TRP A 289 -0.50 -10.65 -18.95
N LEU A 290 0.40 -11.04 -18.03
CA LEU A 290 1.27 -10.09 -17.34
C LEU A 290 2.24 -9.40 -18.30
N GLU A 291 2.80 -10.13 -19.27
CA GLU A 291 3.75 -9.62 -20.27
C GLU A 291 3.09 -8.64 -21.27
N HIS A 292 1.76 -8.71 -21.41
CA HIS A 292 0.97 -7.81 -22.23
C HIS A 292 0.21 -6.79 -21.37
N GLU A 293 -1.02 -7.13 -20.99
CA GLU A 293 -1.95 -6.27 -20.25
C GLU A 293 -1.37 -5.79 -18.91
N GLY A 294 -0.67 -6.66 -18.17
CA GLY A 294 -0.04 -6.28 -16.90
C GLY A 294 1.02 -5.19 -17.06
N LEU A 295 1.88 -5.33 -18.07
CA LEU A 295 2.91 -4.33 -18.40
C LEU A 295 2.32 -3.05 -18.96
N GLU A 296 1.28 -3.11 -19.77
CA GLU A 296 0.57 -1.91 -20.25
C GLU A 296 -0.03 -1.12 -19.09
N ASN A 297 -0.72 -1.81 -18.17
CA ASN A 297 -1.27 -1.20 -16.96
C ASN A 297 -0.17 -0.56 -16.10
N LEU A 298 0.95 -1.25 -15.91
CA LEU A 298 2.08 -0.73 -15.12
C LEU A 298 2.71 0.50 -15.77
N LYS A 299 2.96 0.46 -17.08
CA LYS A 299 3.55 1.58 -17.81
C LYS A 299 2.65 2.81 -17.78
N ALA A 300 1.35 2.64 -18.02
CA ALA A 300 0.38 3.73 -17.93
C ALA A 300 0.35 4.36 -16.52
N LEU A 301 0.35 3.53 -15.48
CA LEU A 301 0.42 3.99 -14.09
C LEU A 301 1.74 4.71 -13.80
N ASN A 302 2.87 4.17 -14.24
CA ASN A 302 4.18 4.81 -14.05
C ASN A 302 4.25 6.16 -14.77
N GLU A 303 3.73 6.26 -15.99
CA GLU A 303 3.66 7.53 -16.73
C GLU A 303 2.80 8.56 -15.99
N MET A 304 1.65 8.16 -15.45
CA MET A 304 0.81 9.06 -14.66
C MET A 304 1.51 9.46 -13.36
N ASN A 305 2.07 8.51 -12.63
CA ASN A 305 2.81 8.73 -11.40
C ASN A 305 3.98 9.70 -11.61
N GLN A 306 4.71 9.56 -12.71
CA GLN A 306 5.81 10.44 -13.08
C GLN A 306 5.39 11.88 -13.40
N LYS A 307 4.14 12.10 -13.82
CA LYS A 307 3.59 13.44 -14.08
C LYS A 307 3.06 14.12 -12.83
N THR A 308 2.68 13.34 -11.82
CA THR A 308 1.85 13.80 -10.69
C THR A 308 2.56 13.73 -9.34
N ALA A 309 3.45 12.75 -9.15
CA ALA A 309 4.18 12.58 -7.90
C ALA A 309 5.36 13.56 -7.76
N THR A 310 5.70 13.84 -6.50
CA THR A 310 6.83 14.69 -6.12
C THR A 310 7.99 13.83 -5.61
N SER A 311 9.18 14.06 -6.15
CA SER A 311 10.41 13.37 -5.75
C SER A 311 10.67 13.48 -4.23
N ILE A 312 11.09 12.38 -3.60
CA ILE A 312 11.72 12.48 -2.28
C ILE A 312 13.12 13.06 -2.46
N GLN A 313 13.43 14.15 -1.74
CA GLN A 313 14.81 14.62 -1.66
C GLN A 313 15.62 13.62 -0.82
N LEU A 314 16.37 12.75 -1.51
CA LEU A 314 17.29 11.77 -0.94
C LEU A 314 18.48 12.47 -0.26
#